data_AF-A0A949B409-F1
#
_entry.id   AF-A0A949B409-F1
#
_cell.length_a   1.000
_cell.length_b   1.000
_cell.length_c   1.000
_cell.angle_alpha   90.00
_cell.angle_beta   90.00
_cell.angle_gamma   90.00
#
_symmetry.space_group_name_H-M   'P 1'
#
loop_
_entity.id
_entity.type
_entity.pdbx_description
1 polymer ?
#
loop_
_entity_poly.entity_id
_entity_poly.type
_entity_poly.pdbx_seq_one_letter_code
_entity_poly.pdbx_strand_id
1 'polypeptide(L)'
;MKYNKIALVFPGQDSRYVGMGKELYDKFKCVRDVYDKASQVLKYDISKKCFKKSNLGKRVLRRTELDKAIYAQPAVLTTSYACFRVLEERCKQCNVDLSVSFLAGHSVGEYTAFLVSGAM
;
A
#
# COMPACT_ATOMS: atom_id res chain seq x y z
N MET A 1 -24.00 12.39 11.58
CA MET A 1 -23.04 11.77 12.52
C MET A 1 -21.71 12.50 12.39
N LYS A 2 -21.27 13.26 13.42
CA LYS A 2 -19.88 13.71 13.49
C LYS A 2 -19.06 12.49 13.89
N TYR A 3 -18.21 11.98 13.01
CA TYR A 3 -17.24 10.96 13.40
C TYR A 3 -16.33 11.61 14.45
N ASN A 4 -16.52 11.25 15.71
CA ASN A 4 -15.70 11.75 16.81
C ASN A 4 -14.32 11.09 16.71
N LYS A 5 -13.46 11.70 15.88
CA LYS A 5 -12.04 11.40 15.64
C LYS A 5 -11.77 10.09 14.88
N ILE A 6 -11.19 10.21 13.70
CA ILE A 6 -10.71 9.08 12.87
C ILE A 6 -9.21 8.88 13.13
N ALA A 7 -8.79 7.64 13.35
CA ALA A 7 -7.39 7.25 13.35
C ALA A 7 -7.11 6.32 12.15
N LEU A 8 -6.02 6.57 11.41
CA LEU A 8 -5.54 5.65 10.39
C LEU A 8 -4.30 4.92 10.90
N VAL A 9 -4.35 3.58 10.88
CA VAL A 9 -3.27 2.72 11.36
C VAL A 9 -2.77 1.85 10.22
N PHE A 10 -1.47 1.93 9.93
CA PHE A 10 -0.86 1.23 8.80
C PHE A 10 -0.11 -0.03 9.24
N PRO A 11 -0.28 -1.16 8.52
CA PRO A 11 0.32 -2.43 8.91
C PRO A 11 1.83 -2.49 8.66
N GLY A 12 2.49 -3.43 9.33
CA GLY A 12 3.91 -3.72 9.13
C GLY A 12 4.19 -4.71 8.01
N GLN A 13 5.47 -5.09 7.88
CA GLN A 13 5.99 -5.91 6.78
C GLN A 13 5.22 -7.22 6.58
N ASP A 14 4.80 -7.89 7.66
CA ASP A 14 4.13 -9.19 7.56
C ASP A 14 2.73 -9.18 6.95
N SER A 15 2.17 -8.01 6.65
CA SER A 15 0.90 -7.91 5.90
C SER A 15 1.04 -8.10 4.40
N ARG A 16 2.26 -8.37 3.89
CA ARG A 16 2.50 -8.73 2.48
C ARG A 16 1.79 -10.03 2.09
N TYR A 17 1.22 -10.05 0.89
CA TYR A 17 0.74 -11.26 0.22
C TYR A 17 0.74 -11.07 -1.30
N VAL A 18 0.81 -12.18 -2.04
CA VAL A 18 0.78 -12.13 -3.51
C VAL A 18 -0.61 -11.70 -3.99
N GLY A 19 -0.64 -10.72 -4.87
CA GLY A 19 -1.87 -10.11 -5.40
C GLY A 19 -2.33 -8.89 -4.62
N MET A 20 -1.62 -8.48 -3.55
CA MET A 20 -1.99 -7.28 -2.81
C MET A 20 -2.02 -6.04 -3.70
N GLY A 21 -3.06 -5.21 -3.53
CA GLY A 21 -3.25 -4.00 -4.31
C GLY A 21 -3.71 -4.21 -5.77
N LYS A 22 -3.78 -5.45 -6.27
CA LYS A 22 -4.08 -5.70 -7.69
C LYS A 22 -5.45 -5.20 -8.13
N GLU A 23 -6.49 -5.49 -7.34
CA GLU A 23 -7.84 -5.04 -7.66
C GLU A 23 -7.96 -3.50 -7.71
N LEU A 24 -7.30 -2.82 -6.76
CA LEU A 24 -7.25 -1.37 -6.73
C LEU A 24 -6.44 -0.80 -7.90
N TYR A 25 -5.33 -1.44 -8.26
CA TYR A 25 -4.49 -1.05 -9.39
C TYR A 25 -5.24 -1.12 -10.72
N ASP A 26 -6.08 -2.14 -10.90
CA ASP A 26 -6.86 -2.29 -12.13
C ASP A 26 -7.99 -1.25 -12.23
N LYS A 27 -8.58 -0.86 -11.10
CA LYS A 27 -9.74 0.04 -11.05
C LYS A 27 -9.39 1.53 -11.00
N PHE A 28 -8.34 1.91 -10.27
CA PHE A 28 -8.09 3.32 -9.93
C PHE A 28 -6.81 3.87 -10.55
N LYS A 29 -6.91 5.03 -11.22
CA LYS A 29 -5.75 5.71 -11.80
C LYS A 29 -4.76 6.14 -10.70
N CYS A 30 -5.23 6.67 -9.57
CA CYS A 30 -4.38 7.11 -8.48
C CYS A 30 -3.51 5.98 -7.91
N VAL A 31 -3.99 4.73 -7.94
CA VAL A 31 -3.22 3.56 -7.52
C VAL A 31 -2.11 3.25 -8.51
N ARG A 32 -2.41 3.28 -9.82
CA ARG A 32 -1.38 3.10 -10.86
C ARG A 32 -0.29 4.15 -10.75
N ASP A 33 -0.66 5.42 -10.58
CA ASP A 33 0.28 6.53 -10.44
C ASP A 33 1.24 6.31 -9.24
N VAL A 34 0.71 5.81 -8.10
CA VAL A 34 1.53 5.48 -6.92
C VAL A 34 2.51 4.34 -7.21
N TYR A 35 2.04 3.25 -7.81
CA TYR A 35 2.87 2.09 -8.15
C TYR A 35 3.93 2.41 -9.20
N ASP A 36 3.60 3.24 -10.19
CA ASP A 36 4.51 3.68 -11.24
C ASP A 36 5.60 4.58 -10.66
N LYS A 37 5.22 5.52 -9.78
CA LYS A 37 6.19 6.38 -9.07
C LYS A 37 7.12 5.56 -8.20
N ALA A 38 6.60 4.60 -7.43
CA ALA A 38 7.40 3.71 -6.62
C ALA A 38 8.38 2.89 -7.48
N SER A 39 7.90 2.32 -8.59
CA SER A 39 8.74 1.55 -9.52
C SER A 39 9.87 2.40 -10.12
N GLN A 40 9.58 3.65 -10.48
CA GLN A 40 10.56 4.58 -11.03
C GLN A 40 11.70 4.90 -10.03
N VAL A 41 11.36 5.06 -8.75
CA VAL A 41 12.32 5.33 -7.67
C VAL A 41 13.14 4.07 -7.36
N LEU A 42 12.48 2.93 -7.24
CA LEU A 42 13.09 1.65 -6.88
C LEU A 42 13.95 1.03 -8.00
N LYS A 43 13.83 1.51 -9.24
CA LYS A 43 14.51 0.97 -10.44
C LYS A 43 14.15 -0.48 -10.74
N TYR A 44 13.00 -0.94 -10.25
CA TYR A 44 12.38 -2.21 -10.62
C TYR A 44 10.86 -2.09 -10.52
N ASP A 45 10.15 -2.99 -11.19
CA ASP A 45 8.69 -2.99 -11.23
C ASP A 45 8.09 -3.60 -9.95
N ILE A 46 7.66 -2.74 -9.01
CA ILE A 46 7.05 -3.18 -7.75
C ILE A 46 5.70 -3.85 -7.98
N SER A 47 4.97 -3.45 -9.02
CA SER A 47 3.67 -4.04 -9.38
C SER A 47 3.84 -5.51 -9.75
N LYS A 48 4.87 -5.85 -10.53
CA LYS A 48 5.21 -7.24 -10.85
C LYS A 48 5.60 -8.04 -9.60
N LYS A 49 6.31 -7.43 -8.64
CA LYS A 49 6.66 -8.09 -7.37
C LYS A 49 5.44 -8.35 -6.50
N CYS A 50 4.47 -7.43 -6.48
CA CYS A 50 3.21 -7.62 -5.74
C CYS A 50 2.28 -8.64 -6.42
N PHE A 51 2.12 -8.60 -7.75
CA PHE A 51 1.02 -9.28 -8.43
C PHE A 51 1.38 -10.67 -8.96
N LYS A 52 2.64 -10.90 -9.34
CA LYS A 52 3.01 -12.13 -10.04
C LYS A 52 3.17 -13.29 -9.06
N LYS A 53 2.37 -14.34 -9.23
CA LYS A 53 2.66 -15.64 -8.62
C LYS A 53 3.96 -16.17 -9.24
N SER A 54 4.90 -16.62 -8.41
CA SER A 54 6.06 -17.36 -8.90
C SER A 54 5.59 -18.52 -9.77
N ASN A 55 6.14 -18.66 -10.98
CA ASN A 55 5.84 -19.76 -11.89
C ASN A 55 6.43 -21.11 -11.42
N LEU A 56 7.02 -21.18 -10.22
CA LEU A 56 7.39 -22.47 -9.64
C LEU A 56 6.12 -23.25 -9.31
N GLY A 57 5.94 -24.38 -10.02
CA GLY A 57 4.78 -25.25 -9.94
C GLY A 57 4.38 -25.67 -8.51
N LYS A 58 3.19 -26.25 -8.40
CA LYS A 58 2.38 -26.60 -7.20
C LYS A 58 3.06 -27.38 -6.05
N ARG A 59 4.38 -27.43 -5.91
CA ARG A 59 5.10 -28.18 -4.87
C ARG A 59 6.09 -27.36 -4.05
N VAL A 60 5.90 -26.05 -3.97
CA VAL A 60 6.79 -25.18 -3.21
C VAL A 60 5.98 -24.38 -2.19
N LEU A 61 5.86 -24.94 -0.99
CA LEU A 61 5.62 -24.22 0.28
C LEU A 61 6.77 -23.23 0.60
N ARG A 62 7.40 -22.61 -0.39
CA ARG A 62 8.61 -21.79 -0.20
C ARG A 62 8.40 -20.38 -0.70
N ARG A 63 8.76 -19.47 0.20
CA ARG A 63 8.99 -18.04 0.06
C ARG A 63 9.01 -17.55 -1.40
N THR A 64 8.10 -16.63 -1.70
CA THR A 64 8.10 -15.83 -2.92
C THR A 64 9.22 -14.80 -2.88
N GLU A 65 9.56 -14.18 -4.01
CA GLU A 65 10.48 -13.04 -3.97
C GLU A 65 9.94 -11.93 -3.05
N LEU A 66 8.62 -11.76 -2.97
CA LEU A 66 7.97 -10.79 -2.09
C LEU A 66 8.26 -11.03 -0.60
N ASP A 67 8.75 -12.21 -0.19
CA ASP A 67 9.16 -12.48 1.20
C ASP A 67 10.53 -11.90 1.56
N LYS A 68 11.34 -11.51 0.58
CA LYS A 68 12.60 -10.81 0.85
C LYS A 68 12.27 -9.40 1.33
N ALA A 69 12.81 -8.98 2.48
CA ALA A 69 12.54 -7.67 3.07
C ALA A 69 12.71 -6.49 2.09
N ILE A 70 13.72 -6.57 1.21
CA ILE A 70 14.00 -5.59 0.14
C ILE A 70 12.83 -5.38 -0.84
N TYR A 71 11.89 -6.34 -0.92
CA TYR A 71 10.68 -6.25 -1.72
C TYR A 71 9.43 -6.13 -0.83
N ALA A 72 9.36 -6.86 0.28
CA ALA A 72 8.21 -6.83 1.20
C ALA A 72 7.91 -5.42 1.73
N GLN A 73 8.94 -4.72 2.24
CA GLN A 73 8.79 -3.40 2.84
C GLN A 73 8.29 -2.34 1.84
N PRO A 74 8.95 -2.13 0.68
CA PRO A 74 8.46 -1.16 -0.30
C PRO A 74 7.10 -1.55 -0.85
N ALA A 75 6.80 -2.84 -0.97
CA ALA A 75 5.51 -3.31 -1.46
C ALA A 75 4.37 -3.00 -0.47
N VAL A 76 4.59 -3.23 0.83
CA VAL A 76 3.62 -2.86 1.89
C VAL A 76 3.42 -1.35 1.90
N LEU A 77 4.49 -0.55 1.93
CA LEU A 77 4.40 0.92 1.90
C LEU A 77 3.62 1.42 0.68
N THR A 78 4.00 0.96 -0.52
CA THR A 78 3.35 1.37 -1.79
C THR A 78 1.86 1.02 -1.76
N THR A 79 1.51 -0.18 -1.30
CA THR A 79 0.11 -0.63 -1.25
C THR A 79 -0.69 0.14 -0.21
N SER A 80 -0.16 0.32 0.99
CA SER A 80 -0.82 1.06 2.06
C SER A 80 -1.05 2.53 1.68
N TYR A 81 -0.07 3.18 1.05
CA TYR A 81 -0.25 4.54 0.55
C TYR A 81 -1.25 4.60 -0.61
N ALA A 82 -1.23 3.63 -1.53
CA ALA A 82 -2.22 3.56 -2.59
C ALA A 82 -3.65 3.39 -2.07
N CYS A 83 -3.86 2.57 -1.04
CA CYS A 83 -5.15 2.45 -0.35
C CYS A 83 -5.62 3.78 0.25
N PHE A 84 -4.70 4.54 0.87
CA PHE A 84 -5.01 5.87 1.37
C PHE A 84 -5.42 6.84 0.25
N ARG A 85 -4.74 6.81 -0.91
CA ARG A 85 -5.12 7.66 -2.05
C ARG A 85 -6.51 7.34 -2.60
N VAL A 86 -6.90 6.07 -2.63
CA VAL A 86 -8.27 5.67 -2.97
C VAL A 86 -9.26 6.20 -1.93
N LEU A 87 -8.99 6.03 -0.63
CA LEU A 87 -9.85 6.55 0.43
C LEU A 87 -10.05 8.06 0.30
N GLU A 88 -8.95 8.81 0.12
CA GLU A 88 -8.95 10.24 -0.07
C GLU A 88 -9.81 10.66 -1.28
N GLU A 89 -9.60 10.02 -2.43
CA GLU A 89 -10.36 10.30 -3.65
C GLU A 89 -11.86 10.02 -3.48
N ARG A 90 -12.21 8.90 -2.82
CA ARG A 90 -13.62 8.52 -2.58
C ARG A 90 -14.31 9.45 -1.58
N CYS A 91 -13.63 9.85 -0.51
CA CYS A 91 -14.13 10.85 0.42
C CYS A 91 -14.43 12.17 -0.28
N LYS A 92 -13.51 12.65 -1.14
CA LYS A 92 -13.72 13.85 -1.97
C LYS A 92 -14.93 13.70 -2.90
N GLN A 93 -15.07 12.56 -3.60
CA GLN A 93 -16.21 12.30 -4.49
C GLN A 93 -17.56 12.27 -3.76
N CYS A 94 -17.59 11.76 -2.53
CA CYS A 94 -18.81 11.66 -1.72
C CYS A 94 -19.06 12.88 -0.83
N ASN A 95 -18.24 13.95 -0.94
CA ASN A 95 -18.26 15.12 -0.06
C ASN A 95 -18.21 14.76 1.44
N VAL A 96 -17.39 13.77 1.78
CA VAL A 96 -17.11 13.34 3.15
C VAL A 96 -15.78 13.94 3.58
N ASP A 97 -15.78 14.72 4.67
CA ASP A 97 -14.56 15.23 5.28
C ASP A 97 -13.81 14.10 6.01
N LEU A 98 -12.61 13.77 5.50
CA LEU A 98 -11.70 12.80 6.10
C LEU A 98 -10.83 13.50 7.15
N SER A 99 -11.46 13.93 8.25
CA SER A 99 -10.79 14.59 9.38
C SER A 99 -10.00 13.59 10.24
N VAL A 100 -8.84 13.17 9.74
CA VAL A 100 -7.93 12.25 10.44
C VAL A 100 -7.29 12.97 11.62
N SER A 101 -7.58 12.50 12.83
CA SER A 101 -7.04 13.06 14.07
C SER A 101 -5.73 12.40 14.49
N PHE A 102 -5.51 11.14 14.09
CA PHE A 102 -4.33 10.37 14.48
C PHE A 102 -3.83 9.49 13.35
N LEU A 103 -2.51 9.40 13.23
CA LEU A 103 -1.81 8.52 12.30
C LEU A 103 -0.85 7.65 13.11
N ALA A 104 -0.82 6.36 12.82
CA ALA A 104 0.10 5.42 13.42
C ALA A 104 0.49 4.34 12.41
N GLY A 105 1.61 3.68 12.64
CA GLY A 105 1.97 2.52 11.84
C GLY A 105 2.92 1.60 12.58
N HIS A 106 2.83 0.31 12.29
CA HIS A 106 3.70 -0.69 12.88
C HIS A 106 4.96 -0.88 12.03
N SER A 107 6.14 -0.56 12.57
CA SER A 107 7.42 -0.71 11.86
C SER A 107 7.40 0.00 10.50
N VAL A 108 7.51 -0.70 9.37
CA VAL A 108 7.44 -0.08 8.03
C VAL A 108 6.13 0.72 7.79
N GLY A 109 5.05 0.38 8.49
CA GLY A 109 3.79 1.13 8.43
C GLY A 109 3.93 2.57 8.94
N GLU A 110 4.88 2.85 9.83
CA GLU A 110 5.12 4.19 10.37
C GLU A 110 5.58 5.16 9.26
N TYR A 111 6.37 4.69 8.30
CA TYR A 111 6.74 5.48 7.12
C TYR A 111 5.52 5.83 6.26
N THR A 112 4.53 4.93 6.19
CA THR A 112 3.26 5.25 5.51
C THR A 112 2.49 6.32 6.29
N ALA A 113 2.47 6.24 7.61
CA ALA A 113 1.85 7.25 8.47
C ALA A 113 2.49 8.64 8.26
N PHE A 114 3.83 8.72 8.20
CA PHE A 114 4.55 9.97 7.91
C PHE A 114 4.29 10.51 6.50
N LEU A 115 4.24 9.64 5.49
CA LEU A 115 3.91 10.05 4.13
C LEU A 115 2.48 10.60 4.02
N VAL A 116 1.54 10.01 4.76
CA VAL A 116 0.14 10.46 4.80
C VAL A 116 -0.03 11.77 5.57
N SER A 117 0.80 12.03 6.60
CA SER A 117 0.77 13.30 7.33
C SER A 117 1.37 14.47 6.54
N GLY A 118 2.11 14.20 5.45
CA GLY A 118 2.86 15.21 4.71
C GLY A 118 4.17 15.63 5.37
N ALA A 119 4.65 14.87 6.36
CA ALA A 119 5.95 15.11 7.01
C ALA A 119 7.15 14.61 6.19
N MET A 120 6.92 13.84 5.12
CA MET A 120 7.91 13.25 4.22
C MET A 120 7.47 13.38 2.76
#